data_AF-A0A1G8J7A6-F1
#
_entry.id   AF-A0A1G8J7A6-F1
#
_cell.length_a   1.000
_cell.length_b   1.000
_cell.length_c   1.000
_cell.angle_alpha   90.00
_cell.angle_beta   90.00
_cell.angle_gamma   90.00
#
_symmetry.space_group_name_H-M   'P 1'
#
loop_
_entity.id
_entity.type
_entity.pdbx_description
1 polymer ?
#
loop_
_entity_poly.entity_id
_entity_poly.type
_entity_poly.pdbx_seq_one_letter_code
_entity_poly.pdbx_strand_id
1 'polypeptide(L)'
;MSNPFVQDGGPQPPKVLKAPVEIVANLRLLQHHNDPLIIMFHERDQRFQSYVIEIDRDRNLLILDEMMPSDGERYMQNGEAFRVESYHEGVRIAWDCPTGMQVSEYQGERCYVGGIPAEVLYHQRRNAFRAAVKQSDQVRVEISGPRLGKPLEGLMLDISASGCKVRLPGNASESLQPGQLYEDFHALLPVGRLETTVELRHTRYDDKLDLTFAGLHFANLDGLQQRLVERFVYQLQREARRFESDTFL
;
A
#
# COMPACT_ATOMS: atom_id res chain seq x y z
N MET A 1 -13.18 20.08 -17.60
CA MET A 1 -12.18 19.19 -18.22
C MET A 1 -11.91 18.09 -17.21
N SER A 2 -12.32 16.86 -17.50
CA SER A 2 -12.09 15.69 -16.64
C SER A 2 -10.59 15.42 -16.51
N ASN A 3 -10.08 15.34 -15.29
CA ASN A 3 -8.68 15.03 -15.03
C ASN A 3 -8.42 13.54 -15.36
N PRO A 4 -7.51 13.20 -16.30
CA PRO A 4 -7.19 11.81 -16.63
C PRO A 4 -6.53 11.04 -15.47
N PHE A 5 -6.06 11.72 -14.43
CA PHE A 5 -5.44 11.14 -13.24
C PHE A 5 -6.36 11.05 -12.02
N VAL A 6 -7.58 11.58 -12.10
CA VAL A 6 -8.59 11.50 -11.03
C VAL A 6 -9.80 10.77 -11.59
N GLN A 7 -9.93 9.49 -11.24
CA GLN A 7 -11.24 8.85 -11.32
C GLN A 7 -12.08 9.40 -10.17
N ASP A 8 -13.15 10.12 -10.52
CA ASP A 8 -14.17 10.58 -9.58
C ASP A 8 -14.78 9.34 -8.90
N GLY A 9 -14.44 9.13 -7.64
CA GLY A 9 -14.85 7.95 -6.91
C GLY A 9 -14.09 7.84 -5.60
N GLY A 10 -14.83 7.69 -4.50
CA GLY A 10 -14.28 7.28 -3.21
C GLY A 10 -13.55 5.93 -3.29
N PRO A 11 -13.05 5.41 -2.16
CA PRO A 11 -12.35 4.12 -2.15
C PRO A 11 -13.18 3.05 -2.86
N GLN A 12 -12.61 2.44 -3.90
CA GLN A 12 -13.31 1.41 -4.66
C GLN A 12 -13.57 0.20 -3.75
N PRO A 13 -14.80 -0.36 -3.73
CA PRO A 13 -15.07 -1.55 -2.96
C PRO A 13 -14.17 -2.70 -3.46
N PRO A 14 -13.80 -3.64 -2.58
CA PRO A 14 -13.06 -4.83 -2.99
C PRO A 14 -13.86 -5.58 -4.07
N LYS A 15 -13.16 -6.01 -5.12
CA LYS A 15 -13.69 -6.89 -6.15
C LYS A 15 -13.45 -8.33 -5.73
N VAL A 16 -14.45 -9.18 -5.93
CA VAL A 16 -14.30 -10.63 -5.74
C VAL A 16 -14.00 -11.24 -7.11
N LEU A 17 -12.77 -11.70 -7.30
CA LEU A 17 -12.36 -12.43 -8.50
C LEU A 17 -12.81 -13.88 -8.36
N LYS A 18 -13.52 -14.39 -9.36
CA LYS A 18 -14.00 -15.79 -9.42
C LYS A 18 -13.56 -16.53 -10.67
N ALA A 19 -13.10 -15.80 -11.70
CA ALA A 19 -12.63 -16.42 -12.93
C ALA A 19 -11.25 -17.06 -12.67
N PRO A 20 -11.06 -18.36 -12.96
CA PRO A 20 -9.78 -19.04 -12.69
C PRO A 20 -8.57 -18.38 -13.35
N VAL A 21 -8.74 -17.80 -14.54
CA VAL A 21 -7.68 -17.09 -15.26
C VAL A 21 -7.25 -15.82 -14.51
N GLU A 22 -8.19 -15.06 -13.95
CA GLU A 22 -7.90 -13.85 -13.18
C GLU A 22 -7.22 -14.20 -11.85
N ILE A 23 -7.69 -15.25 -11.18
CA ILE A 23 -7.11 -15.74 -9.91
C ILE A 23 -5.66 -16.17 -10.15
N VAL A 24 -5.42 -17.03 -11.13
CA VAL A 24 -4.07 -17.52 -11.46
C VAL A 24 -3.15 -16.37 -11.88
N ALA A 25 -3.64 -15.39 -12.65
CA ALA A 25 -2.85 -14.24 -13.03
C ALA A 25 -2.40 -13.41 -11.81
N ASN A 26 -3.29 -13.19 -10.84
CA ASN A 26 -2.96 -12.46 -9.61
C ASN A 26 -2.02 -13.25 -8.70
N LEU A 27 -2.20 -14.57 -8.57
CA LEU A 27 -1.29 -15.40 -7.78
C LEU A 27 0.11 -15.45 -8.43
N ARG A 28 0.19 -15.54 -9.76
CA ARG A 28 1.47 -15.49 -10.49
C ARG A 28 2.18 -14.16 -10.35
N LEU A 29 1.43 -13.08 -10.24
CA LEU A 29 2.00 -11.76 -9.94
C LEU A 29 2.75 -11.79 -8.60
N LEU A 30 2.12 -12.32 -7.55
CA LEU A 30 2.73 -12.49 -6.23
C LEU A 30 3.96 -13.40 -6.28
N GLN A 31 3.89 -14.50 -7.05
CA GLN A 31 5.00 -15.42 -7.27
C GLN A 31 6.19 -14.73 -7.97
N HIS A 32 5.95 -14.07 -9.11
CA HIS A 32 7.01 -13.46 -9.93
C HIS A 32 7.72 -12.30 -9.23
N HIS A 33 7.00 -11.53 -8.43
CA HIS A 33 7.57 -10.41 -7.67
C HIS A 33 8.09 -10.81 -6.29
N ASN A 34 7.93 -12.09 -5.91
CA ASN A 34 8.26 -12.60 -4.58
C ASN A 34 7.61 -11.75 -3.47
N ASP A 35 6.33 -11.42 -3.66
CA ASP A 35 5.58 -10.60 -2.72
C ASP A 35 5.29 -11.41 -1.44
N PRO A 36 5.60 -10.86 -0.24
CA PRO A 36 5.37 -11.58 1.01
C PRO A 36 3.88 -11.81 1.24
N LEU A 37 3.55 -13.02 1.67
CA LEU A 37 2.24 -13.42 2.15
C LEU A 37 2.17 -13.24 3.66
N ILE A 38 1.02 -12.79 4.14
CA ILE A 38 0.65 -12.75 5.55
C ILE A 38 -0.43 -13.81 5.76
N ILE A 39 -0.10 -14.83 6.51
CA ILE A 39 -0.99 -15.92 6.90
C ILE A 39 -1.51 -15.67 8.33
N MET A 40 -2.82 -15.78 8.51
CA MET A 40 -3.50 -15.66 9.81
C MET A 40 -4.47 -16.82 9.97
N PHE A 41 -4.24 -17.67 10.97
CA PHE A 41 -5.16 -18.76 11.32
C PHE A 41 -6.41 -18.22 12.03
N HIS A 42 -7.53 -18.93 11.85
CA HIS A 42 -8.80 -18.55 12.48
C HIS A 42 -8.67 -18.46 14.00
N GLU A 43 -9.26 -17.42 14.61
CA GLU A 43 -9.20 -17.15 16.07
C GLU A 43 -7.77 -16.95 16.64
N ARG A 44 -6.79 -16.62 15.79
CA ARG A 44 -5.43 -16.28 16.21
C ARG A 44 -5.05 -14.87 15.73
N ASP A 45 -4.39 -14.12 16.60
CA ASP A 45 -3.84 -12.79 16.25
C ASP A 45 -2.42 -12.85 15.66
N GLN A 46 -1.75 -14.00 15.80
CA GLN A 46 -0.39 -14.19 15.30
C GLN A 46 -0.37 -14.21 13.76
N ARG A 47 0.59 -13.49 13.19
CA ARG A 47 0.83 -13.41 11.75
C ARG A 47 2.07 -14.20 11.39
N PHE A 48 1.97 -14.94 10.29
CA PHE A 48 3.06 -15.71 9.72
C PHE A 48 3.36 -15.18 8.33
N GLN A 49 4.63 -15.10 7.97
CA GLN A 49 5.07 -14.76 6.62
C GLN A 49 5.29 -16.03 5.80
N SER A 50 4.98 -16.00 4.51
CA SER A 50 5.27 -17.07 3.54
C SER A 50 5.36 -16.45 2.13
N TYR A 51 5.53 -17.26 1.09
CA TYR A 51 5.59 -16.86 -0.32
C TYR A 51 4.86 -17.86 -1.21
N VAL A 52 4.43 -17.42 -2.39
CA VAL A 52 3.92 -18.36 -3.41
C VAL A 52 5.12 -18.98 -4.13
N ILE A 53 5.23 -20.31 -4.10
CA ILE A 53 6.29 -21.05 -4.77
C ILE A 53 5.87 -21.46 -6.18
N GLU A 54 4.71 -22.11 -6.31
CA GLU A 54 4.27 -22.71 -7.58
C GLU A 54 2.74 -22.65 -7.74
N ILE A 55 2.30 -22.49 -8.99
CA ILE A 55 0.90 -22.44 -9.39
C ILE A 55 0.70 -23.25 -10.67
N ASP A 56 0.06 -24.40 -10.55
CA ASP A 56 -0.36 -25.22 -11.69
C ASP A 56 -1.89 -25.24 -11.78
N ARG A 57 -2.42 -24.52 -12.78
CA ARG A 57 -3.85 -24.40 -13.02
C ARG A 57 -4.49 -25.73 -13.43
N ASP A 58 -3.80 -26.51 -14.25
CA ASP A 58 -4.36 -27.75 -14.81
C ASP A 58 -4.48 -28.82 -13.74
N ARG A 59 -3.57 -28.81 -12.76
CA ARG A 59 -3.60 -29.68 -11.57
C ARG A 59 -4.35 -29.10 -10.38
N ASN A 60 -4.87 -27.88 -10.50
CA ASN A 60 -5.44 -27.11 -9.38
C ASN A 60 -4.51 -27.10 -8.15
N LEU A 61 -3.25 -26.71 -8.35
CA LEU A 61 -2.18 -26.78 -7.37
C LEU A 61 -1.68 -25.38 -7.04
N LEU A 62 -1.57 -25.11 -5.75
CA LEU A 62 -0.91 -23.96 -5.16
C LEU A 62 0.07 -24.46 -4.11
N ILE A 63 1.34 -24.04 -4.22
CA ILE A 63 2.38 -24.32 -3.24
C ILE A 63 2.81 -23.02 -2.57
N LEU A 64 2.78 -22.99 -1.24
CA LEU A 64 3.29 -21.92 -0.40
C LEU A 64 4.56 -22.35 0.31
N ASP A 65 5.46 -21.40 0.55
CA ASP A 65 6.71 -21.59 1.27
C ASP A 65 6.49 -21.82 2.77
N GLU A 66 7.52 -22.30 3.47
CA GLU A 66 7.51 -22.46 4.93
C GLU A 66 7.11 -21.15 5.63
N MET A 67 6.30 -21.27 6.68
CA MET A 67 5.87 -20.12 7.47
C MET A 67 7.00 -19.61 8.35
N MET A 68 7.10 -18.29 8.46
CA MET A 68 8.01 -17.61 9.38
C MET A 68 7.20 -16.72 10.35
N PRO A 69 7.25 -16.97 11.67
CA PRO A 69 7.97 -18.05 12.35
C PRO A 69 7.37 -19.45 12.09
N SER A 70 8.18 -20.51 12.24
CA SER A 70 7.78 -21.88 11.89
C SER A 70 6.84 -22.56 12.88
N ASP A 71 6.60 -21.95 14.06
CA ASP A 71 5.64 -22.44 15.04
C ASP A 71 4.18 -22.39 14.56
N GLY A 72 3.91 -21.71 13.44
CA GLY A 72 2.62 -21.75 12.75
C GLY A 72 2.31 -23.10 12.09
N GLU A 73 3.32 -23.93 11.81
CA GLU A 73 3.12 -25.20 11.11
C GLU A 73 2.18 -26.16 11.85
N ARG A 74 2.19 -26.15 13.18
CA ARG A 74 1.28 -26.98 14.00
C ARG A 74 -0.20 -26.75 13.64
N TYR A 75 -0.57 -25.52 13.28
CA TYR A 75 -1.93 -25.19 12.88
C TYR A 75 -2.25 -25.75 11.50
N MET A 76 -1.26 -25.73 10.59
CA MET A 76 -1.37 -26.36 9.27
C MET A 76 -1.53 -27.87 9.39
N GLN A 77 -0.76 -28.53 10.26
CA GLN A 77 -0.86 -29.96 10.55
C GLN A 77 -2.23 -30.36 11.12
N ASN A 78 -2.84 -29.47 11.91
CA ASN A 78 -4.19 -29.66 12.44
C ASN A 78 -5.30 -29.43 11.40
N GLY A 79 -4.96 -29.00 10.19
CA GLY A 79 -5.92 -28.64 9.15
C GLY A 79 -6.74 -27.38 9.50
N GLU A 80 -6.18 -26.49 10.32
CA GLU A 80 -6.88 -25.27 10.73
C GLU A 80 -7.09 -24.34 9.53
N ALA A 81 -8.27 -23.72 9.48
CA ALA A 81 -8.59 -22.70 8.48
C ALA A 81 -7.70 -21.46 8.68
N PHE A 82 -7.28 -20.85 7.58
CA PHE A 82 -6.51 -19.61 7.62
C PHE A 82 -6.88 -18.68 6.46
N ARG A 83 -6.52 -17.41 6.63
CA ARG A 83 -6.58 -16.38 5.60
C ARG A 83 -5.17 -16.05 5.14
N VAL A 84 -5.02 -15.81 3.84
CA VAL A 84 -3.83 -15.24 3.25
C VAL A 84 -4.11 -13.82 2.77
N GLU A 85 -3.14 -12.94 2.98
CA GLU A 85 -3.15 -11.56 2.49
C GLU A 85 -1.77 -11.20 1.94
N SER A 86 -1.73 -10.55 0.79
CA SER A 86 -0.51 -9.99 0.22
C SER A 86 -0.80 -8.65 -0.46
N TYR A 87 0.26 -7.91 -0.76
CA TYR A 87 0.19 -6.60 -1.37
C TYR A 87 1.11 -6.54 -2.58
N HIS A 88 0.51 -6.31 -3.75
CA HIS A 88 1.27 -6.06 -4.97
C HIS A 88 1.02 -4.62 -5.42
N GLU A 89 2.06 -3.79 -5.50
CA GLU A 89 1.98 -2.36 -5.86
C GLU A 89 0.87 -1.57 -5.10
N GLY A 90 0.63 -1.95 -3.84
CA GLY A 90 -0.39 -1.34 -2.99
C GLY A 90 -1.83 -1.84 -3.21
N VAL A 91 -2.03 -2.77 -4.15
CA VAL A 91 -3.26 -3.56 -4.27
C VAL A 91 -3.21 -4.69 -3.25
N ARG A 92 -4.25 -4.80 -2.42
CA ARG A 92 -4.39 -5.93 -1.50
C ARG A 92 -5.02 -7.12 -2.24
N ILE A 93 -4.33 -8.25 -2.25
CA ILE A 93 -4.82 -9.53 -2.75
C ILE A 93 -4.98 -10.47 -1.55
N ALA A 94 -6.18 -11.02 -1.34
CA ALA A 94 -6.45 -11.88 -0.19
C ALA A 94 -7.38 -13.03 -0.54
N TRP A 95 -7.22 -14.17 0.13
CA TRP A 95 -8.11 -15.32 -0.03
C TRP A 95 -8.17 -16.13 1.27
N ASP A 96 -9.19 -16.99 1.37
CA ASP A 96 -9.40 -17.87 2.51
C ASP A 96 -9.09 -19.32 2.13
N CYS A 97 -8.48 -20.07 3.05
CA CYS A 97 -8.17 -21.49 2.96
C CYS A 97 -8.95 -22.23 4.06
N PRO A 98 -10.25 -22.54 3.86
CA PRO A 98 -11.13 -23.05 4.91
C PRO A 98 -10.79 -24.47 5.38
N THR A 99 -10.10 -25.27 4.56
CA THR A 99 -9.70 -26.65 4.87
C THR A 99 -8.21 -26.79 5.16
N GLY A 100 -7.51 -25.68 5.38
CA GLY A 100 -6.05 -25.66 5.49
C GLY A 100 -5.33 -26.07 4.20
N MET A 101 -4.03 -26.32 4.31
CA MET A 101 -3.18 -26.90 3.26
C MET A 101 -2.39 -28.07 3.85
N GLN A 102 -1.89 -28.95 3.00
CA GLN A 102 -1.10 -30.11 3.41
C GLN A 102 0.37 -29.76 3.54
N VAL A 103 0.99 -30.18 4.63
CA VAL A 103 2.43 -30.04 4.81
C VAL A 103 3.16 -31.01 3.88
N SER A 104 4.15 -30.53 3.15
CA SER A 104 4.90 -31.30 2.15
C SER A 104 6.34 -30.80 2.03
N GLU A 105 7.04 -31.33 1.03
CA GLU A 105 8.37 -30.89 0.64
C GLU A 105 8.38 -30.58 -0.87
N TYR A 106 8.97 -29.46 -1.24
CA TYR A 106 9.18 -29.07 -2.63
C TYR A 106 10.66 -28.79 -2.84
N GLN A 107 11.29 -29.57 -3.73
CA GLN A 107 12.74 -29.50 -3.99
C GLN A 107 13.62 -29.70 -2.72
N GLY A 108 13.12 -30.46 -1.74
CA GLY A 108 13.83 -30.74 -0.48
C GLY A 108 13.61 -29.71 0.62
N GLU A 109 12.86 -28.64 0.34
CA GLU A 109 12.51 -27.59 1.29
C GLU A 109 11.06 -27.74 1.77
N ARG A 110 10.79 -27.31 3.01
CA ARG A 110 9.47 -27.42 3.63
C ARG A 110 8.47 -26.51 2.93
N CYS A 111 7.27 -27.03 2.63
CA CYS A 111 6.23 -26.24 1.96
C CYS A 111 4.81 -26.66 2.37
N TYR A 112 3.82 -25.89 1.92
CA TYR A 112 2.41 -26.20 2.09
C TYR A 112 1.71 -26.30 0.73
N VAL A 113 0.99 -27.39 0.51
CA VAL A 113 0.39 -27.75 -0.77
C VAL A 113 -1.14 -27.78 -0.65
N GLY A 114 -1.83 -27.15 -1.58
CA GLY A 114 -3.29 -27.07 -1.58
C GLY A 114 -3.85 -26.68 -2.94
N GLY A 115 -5.17 -26.47 -2.98
CA GLY A 115 -5.88 -26.04 -4.19
C GLY A 115 -5.73 -24.54 -4.45
N ILE A 116 -5.87 -24.14 -5.71
CA ILE A 116 -6.05 -22.72 -6.05
C ILE A 116 -7.39 -22.26 -5.43
N PRO A 117 -7.43 -21.10 -4.75
CA PRO A 117 -8.67 -20.61 -4.13
C PRO A 117 -9.75 -20.38 -5.18
N ALA A 118 -11.00 -20.69 -4.82
CA ALA A 118 -12.15 -20.47 -5.70
C ALA A 118 -12.48 -18.98 -5.87
N GLU A 119 -12.11 -18.15 -4.88
CA GLU A 119 -12.35 -16.71 -4.88
C GLU A 119 -11.14 -15.97 -4.32
N VAL A 120 -10.81 -14.83 -4.93
CA VAL A 120 -9.77 -13.91 -4.45
C VAL A 120 -10.36 -12.52 -4.27
N LEU A 121 -10.17 -11.94 -3.10
CA LEU A 121 -10.48 -10.54 -2.82
C LEU A 121 -9.36 -9.65 -3.37
N TYR A 122 -9.70 -8.86 -4.38
CA TYR A 122 -8.83 -7.85 -4.99
C TYR A 122 -9.29 -6.46 -4.56
N HIS A 123 -8.46 -5.74 -3.82
CA HIS A 123 -8.83 -4.44 -3.26
C HIS A 123 -7.79 -3.37 -3.58
N GLN A 124 -8.04 -2.63 -4.67
CA GLN A 124 -7.32 -1.41 -5.00
C GLN A 124 -8.02 -0.21 -4.37
N ARG A 125 -7.51 0.26 -3.22
CA ARG A 125 -8.12 1.37 -2.47
C ARG A 125 -7.85 2.74 -3.09
N ARG A 126 -6.80 2.86 -3.91
CA ARG A 126 -6.31 4.14 -4.42
C ARG A 126 -6.81 4.37 -5.84
N ASN A 127 -7.39 5.55 -6.07
CA ASN A 127 -7.84 6.02 -7.39
C ASN A 127 -6.73 6.74 -8.19
N ALA A 128 -5.56 6.97 -7.57
CA ALA A 128 -4.41 7.60 -8.19
C ALA A 128 -3.10 6.96 -7.68
N PHE A 129 -2.14 6.80 -8.59
CA PHE A 129 -0.79 6.37 -8.27
C PHE A 129 -0.12 7.35 -7.29
N ARG A 130 0.66 6.83 -6.33
CA ARG A 130 1.46 7.61 -5.39
C ARG A 130 2.94 7.44 -5.68
N ALA A 131 3.60 8.53 -6.05
CA ALA A 131 5.03 8.55 -6.24
C ALA A 131 5.73 8.84 -4.92
N ALA A 132 6.73 8.02 -4.58
CA ALA A 132 7.59 8.26 -3.42
C ALA A 132 8.51 9.46 -3.70
N VAL A 133 8.65 10.34 -2.73
CA VAL A 133 9.63 11.44 -2.74
C VAL A 133 10.92 10.90 -2.12
N LYS A 134 12.05 11.07 -2.81
CA LYS A 134 13.34 10.62 -2.27
C LYS A 134 13.71 11.46 -1.06
N GLN A 135 14.37 10.84 -0.09
CA GLN A 135 14.85 11.55 1.10
C GLN A 135 15.83 12.69 0.76
N SER A 136 16.56 12.57 -0.36
CA SER A 136 17.45 13.61 -0.89
C SER A 136 16.72 14.88 -1.33
N ASP A 137 15.47 14.77 -1.78
CA ASP A 137 14.76 15.89 -2.40
C ASP A 137 14.21 16.86 -1.35
N GLN A 138 14.11 16.43 -0.09
CA GLN A 138 13.74 17.24 1.07
C GLN A 138 12.59 18.23 0.81
N VAL A 139 11.52 17.76 0.16
CA VAL A 139 10.35 18.59 -0.16
C VAL A 139 9.69 19.08 1.13
N ARG A 140 9.97 20.34 1.48
CA ARG A 140 9.44 20.99 2.69
C ARG A 140 7.96 21.29 2.53
N VAL A 141 7.22 21.02 3.59
CA VAL A 141 5.81 21.34 3.71
C VAL A 141 5.54 22.14 4.98
N GLU A 142 4.50 22.95 4.94
CA GLU A 142 3.95 23.64 6.09
C GLU A 142 2.43 23.44 6.10
N ILE A 143 1.88 23.06 7.25
CA ILE A 143 0.44 23.03 7.50
C ILE A 143 0.13 24.14 8.50
N SER A 144 -0.64 25.12 8.06
CA SER A 144 -1.06 26.26 8.84
C SER A 144 -2.57 26.46 8.73
N GLY A 145 -3.13 27.32 9.59
CA GLY A 145 -4.53 27.72 9.52
C GLY A 145 -5.07 28.18 10.88
N PRO A 146 -6.28 28.76 10.90
CA PRO A 146 -6.89 29.35 12.09
C PRO A 146 -7.15 28.34 13.23
N ARG A 147 -7.15 27.04 12.92
CA ARG A 147 -7.36 25.96 13.88
C ARG A 147 -6.07 25.42 14.50
N LEU A 148 -4.91 25.91 14.05
CA LEU A 148 -3.61 25.55 14.60
C LEU A 148 -3.06 26.72 15.39
N GLY A 149 -2.58 26.45 16.60
CA GLY A 149 -1.92 27.47 17.43
C GLY A 149 -0.55 27.89 16.89
N LYS A 150 0.09 27.04 16.08
CA LYS A 150 1.37 27.30 15.40
C LYS A 150 1.43 26.51 14.09
N PRO A 151 2.14 27.03 13.07
CA PRO A 151 2.48 26.26 11.86
C PRO A 151 3.16 24.94 12.20
N LEU A 152 2.81 23.89 11.44
CA LEU A 152 3.45 22.59 11.50
C LEU A 152 4.33 22.40 10.27
N GLU A 153 5.65 22.44 10.45
CA GLU A 153 6.62 22.21 9.38
C GLU A 153 7.02 20.73 9.29
N GLY A 154 7.27 20.25 8.07
CA GLY A 154 7.73 18.89 7.86
C GLY A 154 8.22 18.60 6.46
N LEU A 155 8.22 17.32 6.11
CA LEU A 155 8.70 16.82 4.81
C LEU A 155 7.67 15.91 4.15
N MET A 156 7.52 16.06 2.83
CA MET A 156 6.71 15.17 2.01
C MET A 156 7.41 13.83 1.82
N LEU A 157 6.64 12.74 1.93
CA LEU A 157 7.10 11.35 1.76
C LEU A 157 6.58 10.73 0.46
N ASP A 158 5.32 10.99 0.12
CA ASP A 158 4.71 10.55 -1.13
C ASP A 158 3.69 11.58 -1.62
N ILE A 159 3.44 11.60 -2.92
CA ILE A 159 2.43 12.47 -3.56
C ILE A 159 1.70 11.74 -4.69
N SER A 160 0.40 11.99 -4.82
CA SER A 160 -0.46 11.61 -5.95
C SER A 160 -1.17 12.83 -6.51
N ALA A 161 -1.94 12.64 -7.58
CA ALA A 161 -2.82 13.67 -8.12
C ALA A 161 -3.86 14.22 -7.12
N SER A 162 -4.20 13.44 -6.07
CA SER A 162 -5.27 13.75 -5.13
C SER A 162 -4.81 14.04 -3.70
N GLY A 163 -3.52 13.91 -3.39
CA GLY A 163 -3.05 14.15 -2.03
C GLY A 163 -1.58 13.80 -1.84
N CYS A 164 -1.11 13.89 -0.60
CA CYS A 164 0.25 13.55 -0.24
C CYS A 164 0.31 12.90 1.15
N LYS A 165 1.45 12.28 1.44
CA LYS A 165 1.83 11.90 2.80
C LYS A 165 2.99 12.76 3.25
N VAL A 166 2.93 13.22 4.50
CA VAL A 166 3.97 14.03 5.11
C VAL A 166 4.42 13.43 6.44
N ARG A 167 5.64 13.77 6.85
CA ARG A 167 6.14 13.55 8.22
C ARG A 167 6.37 14.91 8.90
N LEU A 168 5.98 14.98 10.15
CA LEU A 168 6.11 16.14 11.03
C LEU A 168 6.94 15.72 12.27
N PRO A 169 7.82 16.57 12.79
CA PRO A 169 8.56 16.29 14.02
C PRO A 169 7.64 16.30 15.25
N GLY A 170 7.90 15.41 16.19
CA GLY A 170 7.16 15.30 17.44
C GLY A 170 5.75 14.75 17.30
N ASN A 171 4.99 14.81 18.40
CA ASN A 171 3.59 14.42 18.46
C ASN A 171 2.64 15.53 17.94
N ALA A 172 2.73 15.86 16.65
CA ALA A 172 1.79 16.77 15.99
C ALA A 172 0.35 16.22 15.91
N SER A 173 0.14 14.92 16.19
CA SER A 173 -1.20 14.31 16.13
C SER A 173 -2.19 14.93 17.12
N GLU A 174 -1.72 15.51 18.23
CA GLU A 174 -2.56 16.22 19.21
C GLU A 174 -3.17 17.52 18.66
N SER A 175 -2.55 18.12 17.65
CA SER A 175 -3.02 19.35 16.99
C SER A 175 -3.79 19.07 15.70
N LEU A 176 -3.85 17.82 15.26
CA LEU A 176 -4.35 17.41 13.96
C LEU A 176 -5.61 16.55 14.09
N GLN A 177 -6.70 16.94 13.44
CA GLN A 177 -7.99 16.25 13.53
C GLN A 177 -8.40 15.63 12.18
N PRO A 178 -8.61 14.31 12.08
CA PRO A 178 -9.10 13.70 10.84
C PRO A 178 -10.45 14.27 10.39
N GLY A 179 -10.61 14.50 9.10
CA GLY A 179 -11.74 15.19 8.47
C GLY A 179 -11.65 16.71 8.50
N GLN A 180 -10.68 17.29 9.21
CA GLN A 180 -10.48 18.74 9.28
C GLN A 180 -9.81 19.26 8.01
N LEU A 181 -10.31 20.39 7.51
CA LEU A 181 -9.64 21.20 6.49
C LEU A 181 -8.62 22.14 7.14
N TYR A 182 -7.45 22.23 6.53
CA TYR A 182 -6.39 23.20 6.83
C TYR A 182 -6.19 24.03 5.58
N GLU A 183 -6.51 25.32 5.69
CA GLU A 183 -6.65 26.23 4.56
C GLU A 183 -5.30 26.66 3.99
N ASP A 184 -4.27 26.73 4.83
CA ASP A 184 -2.94 27.25 4.50
C ASP A 184 -1.90 26.12 4.45
N PHE A 185 -2.03 25.23 3.47
CA PHE A 185 -0.99 24.24 3.19
C PHE A 185 -0.03 24.74 2.11
N HIS A 186 1.26 24.66 2.39
CA HIS A 186 2.33 25.00 1.47
C HIS A 186 3.27 23.83 1.24
N ALA A 187 3.69 23.61 0.00
CA ALA A 187 4.77 22.68 -0.34
C ALA A 187 5.75 23.30 -1.34
N LEU A 188 7.05 23.20 -1.04
CA LEU A 188 8.13 23.64 -1.93
C LEU A 188 8.56 22.49 -2.83
N LEU A 189 7.88 22.33 -3.97
CA LEU A 189 8.22 21.30 -4.96
C LEU A 189 9.40 21.79 -5.82
N PRO A 190 10.24 20.90 -6.35
CA PRO A 190 11.31 21.26 -7.29
C PRO A 190 10.81 22.01 -8.54
N VAL A 191 9.54 21.80 -8.88
CA VAL A 191 8.87 22.37 -10.05
C VAL A 191 8.05 23.63 -9.74
N GLY A 192 8.01 24.08 -8.47
CA GLY A 192 7.25 25.26 -8.05
C GLY A 192 6.62 25.13 -6.66
N ARG A 193 6.09 26.24 -6.15
CA ARG A 193 5.38 26.26 -4.87
C ARG A 193 3.93 25.86 -5.07
N LEU A 194 3.48 24.86 -4.29
CA LEU A 194 2.08 24.50 -4.17
C LEU A 194 1.51 25.17 -2.93
N GLU A 195 0.41 25.89 -3.09
CA GLU A 195 -0.38 26.45 -2.00
C GLU A 195 -1.82 26.00 -2.21
N THR A 196 -2.45 25.36 -1.23
CA THR A 196 -3.81 24.83 -1.37
C THR A 196 -4.42 24.55 0.00
N THR A 197 -5.73 24.33 0.04
CA THR A 197 -6.39 23.71 1.20
C THR A 197 -6.20 22.20 1.17
N VAL A 198 -5.98 21.59 2.34
CA VAL A 198 -5.88 20.13 2.51
C VAL A 198 -6.84 19.62 3.57
N GLU A 199 -7.42 18.45 3.35
CA GLU A 199 -8.15 17.68 4.36
C GLU A 199 -7.24 16.64 5.00
N LEU A 200 -7.18 16.59 6.33
CA LEU A 200 -6.48 15.50 7.01
C LEU A 200 -7.31 14.22 6.93
N ARG A 201 -6.76 13.17 6.31
CA ARG A 201 -7.43 11.86 6.15
C ARG A 201 -7.10 10.89 7.27
N HIS A 202 -5.83 10.86 7.69
CA HIS A 202 -5.37 10.07 8.83
C HIS A 202 -4.09 10.66 9.39
N THR A 203 -3.84 10.43 10.67
CA THR A 203 -2.60 10.76 11.35
C THR A 203 -2.18 9.61 12.26
N ARG A 204 -0.88 9.40 12.40
CA ARG A 204 -0.29 8.41 13.31
C ARG A 204 1.01 8.97 13.87
N TYR A 205 1.11 9.01 15.19
CA TYR A 205 2.36 9.27 15.89
C TYR A 205 3.15 7.97 16.08
N ASP A 206 4.46 8.03 15.86
CA ASP A 206 5.43 6.98 16.15
C ASP A 206 6.34 7.48 17.28
N ASP A 207 6.19 6.88 18.45
CA ASP A 207 6.87 7.25 19.69
C ASP A 207 8.38 6.97 19.65
N LYS A 208 8.80 5.93 18.92
CA LYS A 208 10.21 5.55 18.79
C LYS A 208 10.98 6.51 17.90
N LEU A 209 10.34 7.00 16.85
CA LEU A 209 10.94 7.95 15.91
C LEU A 209 10.74 9.40 16.33
N ASP A 210 9.83 9.66 17.28
CA ASP A 210 9.35 11.00 17.63
C ASP A 210 8.86 11.76 16.38
N LEU A 211 8.04 11.08 15.57
CA LEU A 211 7.50 11.60 14.31
C LEU A 211 6.00 11.37 14.20
N THR A 212 5.29 12.34 13.65
CA THR A 212 3.90 12.18 13.22
C THR A 212 3.82 12.03 11.71
N PHE A 213 3.14 10.99 11.25
CA PHE A 213 2.83 10.76 9.83
C PHE A 213 1.40 11.17 9.55
N ALA A 214 1.20 12.05 8.56
CA ALA A 214 -0.12 12.54 8.17
C ALA A 214 -0.40 12.29 6.69
N GLY A 215 -1.58 11.74 6.39
CA GLY A 215 -2.11 11.61 5.04
C GLY A 215 -3.07 12.75 4.75
N LEU A 216 -2.75 13.54 3.72
CA LEU A 216 -3.49 14.74 3.33
C LEU A 216 -4.18 14.51 1.98
N HIS A 217 -5.40 15.02 1.83
CA HIS A 217 -6.13 15.08 0.56
C HIS A 217 -6.19 16.54 0.09
N PHE A 218 -5.90 16.80 -1.19
CA PHE A 218 -6.05 18.15 -1.75
C PHE A 218 -7.53 18.44 -1.97
N ALA A 219 -8.09 19.40 -1.23
CA ALA A 219 -9.53 19.62 -1.20
C ALA A 219 -10.04 20.32 -2.48
N ASN A 220 -9.35 21.37 -2.93
CA ASN A 220 -9.75 22.18 -4.07
C ASN A 220 -8.51 22.67 -4.84
N LEU A 221 -7.99 21.83 -5.75
CA LEU A 221 -6.93 22.27 -6.66
C LEU A 221 -7.54 23.05 -7.84
N ASP A 222 -7.02 24.24 -8.10
CA ASP A 222 -7.24 24.92 -9.37
C ASP A 222 -6.45 24.25 -10.52
N GLY A 223 -6.72 24.67 -11.76
CA GLY A 223 -6.09 24.06 -12.93
C GLY A 223 -4.56 24.23 -13.00
N LEU A 224 -4.00 25.25 -12.37
CA LEU A 224 -2.55 25.48 -12.34
C LEU A 224 -1.89 24.59 -11.28
N GLN A 225 -2.47 24.53 -10.08
CA GLN A 225 -2.04 23.67 -8.98
C GLN A 225 -2.13 22.19 -9.38
N GLN A 226 -3.22 21.80 -10.04
CA GLN A 226 -3.39 20.43 -10.55
C GLN A 226 -2.27 20.05 -11.53
N ARG A 227 -1.97 20.91 -12.52
CA ARG A 227 -0.86 20.67 -13.47
C ARG A 227 0.50 20.64 -12.79
N LEU A 228 0.71 21.47 -11.76
CA LEU A 228 1.93 21.49 -10.96
C LEU A 228 2.14 20.15 -10.24
N VAL A 229 1.10 19.65 -9.57
CA VAL A 229 1.09 18.34 -8.89
C VAL A 229 1.33 17.21 -9.89
N GLU A 230 0.58 17.17 -10.99
CA GLU A 230 0.73 16.14 -12.03
C GLU A 230 2.14 16.10 -12.63
N ARG A 231 2.71 17.27 -12.93
CA ARG A 231 4.08 17.38 -13.43
C ARG A 231 5.09 16.81 -12.44
N PHE A 232 4.91 17.09 -11.15
CA PHE A 232 5.81 16.57 -10.12
C PHE A 232 5.67 15.05 -9.94
N VAL A 233 4.44 14.54 -9.87
CA VAL A 233 4.16 13.10 -9.82
C VAL A 233 4.79 12.37 -11.01
N TYR A 234 4.61 12.91 -12.22
CA TYR A 234 5.19 12.32 -13.44
C TYR A 234 6.71 12.34 -13.43
N GLN A 235 7.33 13.42 -12.93
CA GLN A 235 8.77 13.49 -12.76
C GLN A 235 9.28 12.36 -11.85
N LEU A 236 8.68 12.21 -10.66
CA LEU A 236 9.05 11.16 -9.70
C LEU A 236 8.86 9.75 -10.30
N GLN A 237 7.75 9.51 -11.01
CA GLN A 237 7.50 8.23 -11.71
C GLN A 237 8.59 7.92 -12.74
N ARG A 238 8.96 8.90 -13.56
CA ARG A 238 9.99 8.75 -14.58
C ARG A 238 11.35 8.47 -13.96
N GLU A 239 11.65 9.08 -12.82
CA GLU A 239 12.88 8.81 -12.08
C GLU A 239 12.89 7.39 -11.51
N ALA A 240 11.82 6.94 -10.84
CA ALA A 240 11.73 5.60 -10.27
C ALA A 240 12.00 4.50 -11.31
N ARG A 241 11.39 4.61 -12.50
CA ARG A 241 11.59 3.66 -13.61
C ARG A 241 13.03 3.58 -14.13
N ARG A 242 13.79 4.69 -14.06
CA ARG A 242 15.21 4.71 -14.47
C ARG A 242 16.08 3.93 -13.49
N PHE A 243 15.81 4.06 -12.19
CA PHE A 243 16.56 3.31 -11.17
C PHE A 243 16.24 1.82 -11.21
N GLU A 244 14.99 1.44 -11.52
CA GLU A 244 14.64 0.04 -11.75
C GLU A 244 15.43 -0.55 -12.92
N SER A 245 15.53 0.14 -14.06
CA SER A 245 16.31 -0.36 -15.20
C SER A 245 17.83 -0.46 -14.95
N ASP A 246 18.40 0.42 -14.12
CA ASP A 246 19.83 0.42 -13.80
C ASP A 246 20.20 -0.65 -12.75
N THR A 247 19.24 -1.16 -11.97
CA THR A 247 19.49 -2.20 -10.96
C THR A 247 19.57 -3.61 -11.56
N PHE A 248 19.18 -3.77 -12.84
CA PHE A 248 19.24 -5.03 -13.58
C PHE A 248 20.38 -5.09 -14.63
N LEU A 249 21.36 -4.18 -14.55
CA LEU A 249 22.60 -4.18 -15.33
C LEU A 249 23.82 -4.39 -14.41
#